data_AF-A0A843GCQ3-F1
#
_entry.id   AF-A0A843GCQ3-F1
#
_cell.length_a   1.000
_cell.length_b   1.000
_cell.length_c   1.000
_cell.angle_alpha   90.00
_cell.angle_beta   90.00
_cell.angle_gamma   90.00
#
_symmetry.space_group_name_H-M   'P 1'
#
loop_
_entity.id
_entity.type
_entity.pdbx_description
1 polymer ?
#
loop_
_entity_poly.entity_id
_entity_poly.type
_entity_poly.pdbx_seq_one_letter_code
_entity_poly.pdbx_strand_id
1 'polypeptide(L)'
;MELVNYLTQIIVSIGIFIILCFLGEIFKKLKSNQSGKLWNLDEFFPKEELMSFKQVHYLILILFIYLCIINFFFNRFFEVSNELFLINSLIDIIVSTYIVVAFYDCSTRSRITSIFLMPLASISALVFGSTLLGYWDFIRIPTLLYMVIVLYHRFLDYTDENGLEKLILILVSIIFTCLVLTILLENQNPINSLAMTSNAFTSNGYAVLGNTPGGILTSTFLVWSGYIISGVGTATLAAAIVHRNSKKKFEKLEAKIDNLERIITQQQDENTERNDE
;
A
#
# COMPACT_ATOMS: atom_id res chain seq x y z
N MET A 1 28.14 2.89 34.70
CA MET A 1 27.00 3.83 34.60
C MET A 1 26.35 3.75 33.22
N GLU A 2 27.13 3.74 32.14
CA GLU A 2 26.62 3.63 30.77
C GLU A 2 25.83 2.35 30.47
N LEU A 3 26.34 1.17 30.87
CA LEU A 3 25.66 -0.12 30.63
C LEU A 3 24.27 -0.21 31.26
N VAL A 4 24.09 0.40 32.43
CA VAL A 4 22.77 0.48 33.09
C VAL A 4 21.83 1.36 32.27
N ASN A 5 22.31 2.50 31.78
CA ASN A 5 21.52 3.38 30.91
C ASN A 5 21.11 2.67 29.61
N TYR A 6 22.02 1.91 28.97
CA TYR A 6 21.69 1.11 27.77
C TYR A 6 20.59 0.08 28.06
N LEU A 7 20.72 -0.68 29.14
CA LEU A 7 19.71 -1.66 29.54
C LEU A 7 18.37 -1.01 29.84
N THR A 8 18.36 0.13 30.54
CA THR A 8 17.13 0.88 30.83
C THR A 8 16.45 1.36 29.54
N GLN A 9 17.20 1.93 28.59
CA GLN A 9 16.64 2.37 27.31
C GLN A 9 16.02 1.21 26.53
N ILE A 10 16.71 0.06 26.45
CA ILE A 10 16.19 -1.14 25.77
C ILE A 10 14.89 -1.62 26.44
N ILE A 11 14.89 -1.79 27.76
CA ILE A 11 13.73 -2.31 28.51
C ILE A 11 12.53 -1.38 28.36
N VAL A 12 12.74 -0.06 28.47
CA VAL A 12 11.66 0.93 28.32
C VAL A 12 11.13 0.94 26.87
N SER A 13 12.00 0.90 25.87
CA SER A 13 11.58 0.85 24.47
C SER A 13 10.80 -0.41 24.12
N ILE A 14 11.21 -1.57 24.64
CA ILE A 14 10.47 -2.83 24.52
C ILE A 14 9.10 -2.69 25.18
N GLY A 15 9.05 -2.16 26.41
CA GLY A 15 7.79 -1.95 27.14
C GLY A 15 6.80 -1.07 26.37
N ILE A 16 7.26 0.07 25.83
CA ILE A 16 6.44 0.96 25.03
C ILE A 16 5.92 0.26 23.77
N PHE A 17 6.78 -0.47 23.05
CA PHE A 17 6.35 -1.17 21.84
C PHE A 17 5.29 -2.24 22.12
N ILE A 18 5.45 -3.00 23.21
CA ILE A 18 4.46 -3.99 23.66
C ILE A 18 3.12 -3.31 23.96
N ILE A 19 3.13 -2.19 24.69
CA ILE A 19 1.93 -1.42 25.01
C ILE A 19 1.24 -0.93 23.73
N LEU A 20 1.99 -0.40 22.76
CA LEU A 20 1.45 0.06 21.48
C LEU A 20 0.82 -1.08 20.68
N CYS A 21 1.47 -2.23 20.61
CA CYS A 21 0.92 -3.42 19.95
C CYS A 21 -0.35 -3.92 20.64
N PHE A 22 -0.37 -3.93 21.98
CA PHE A 22 -1.53 -4.32 22.77
C PHE A 22 -2.73 -3.37 22.56
N LEU A 23 -2.47 -2.06 22.54
CA LEU A 23 -3.50 -1.07 22.20
C LEU A 23 -4.04 -1.27 20.79
N GLY A 24 -3.16 -1.51 19.81
CA GLY A 24 -3.57 -1.80 18.43
C GLY A 24 -4.45 -3.04 18.31
N GLU A 25 -4.13 -4.11 19.02
CA GLU A 25 -4.96 -5.33 19.13
C GLU A 25 -6.34 -5.02 19.74
N ILE A 26 -6.41 -4.19 20.79
CA ILE A 26 -7.69 -3.77 21.37
C ILE A 26 -8.52 -3.00 20.34
N PHE A 27 -7.94 -2.03 19.63
CA PHE A 27 -8.66 -1.27 18.60
C PHE A 27 -9.17 -2.16 17.48
N LYS A 28 -8.37 -3.14 17.04
CA LYS A 28 -8.77 -4.15 16.04
C LYS A 28 -9.98 -4.95 16.50
N LYS A 29 -9.99 -5.42 17.76
CA LYS A 29 -11.12 -6.16 18.35
C LYS A 29 -12.35 -5.27 18.53
N LEU A 30 -12.17 -4.02 18.94
CA LEU A 30 -13.27 -3.07 19.09
C LEU A 30 -13.97 -2.82 17.75
N LYS A 31 -13.19 -2.64 16.67
CA LYS A 31 -13.70 -2.49 15.31
C LYS A 31 -14.45 -3.75 14.84
N SER A 32 -13.94 -4.94 15.16
CA SER A 32 -14.61 -6.20 14.81
C SER A 32 -15.93 -6.41 15.56
N ASN A 33 -16.03 -5.94 16.81
CA ASN A 33 -17.25 -6.08 17.63
C ASN A 33 -18.29 -5.00 17.30
N GLN A 34 -17.89 -3.87 16.72
CA GLN A 34 -18.81 -2.84 16.22
C GLN A 34 -19.34 -3.18 14.82
N SER A 35 -19.84 -4.42 14.64
CA SER A 35 -20.55 -4.88 13.45
C SER A 35 -21.95 -4.26 13.32
N GLY A 36 -22.04 -2.94 13.50
CA GLY A 36 -23.19 -2.16 13.06
C GLY A 36 -23.13 -1.98 11.55
N LYS A 37 -24.29 -1.96 10.89
CA LYS A 37 -24.47 -1.72 9.44
C LYS A 37 -23.58 -0.62 8.82
N LEU A 38 -23.09 0.33 9.60
CA LEU A 38 -22.20 1.41 9.16
C LEU A 38 -20.80 0.99 8.70
N TRP A 39 -20.30 -0.19 9.10
CA TRP A 39 -18.92 -0.62 8.79
C TRP A 39 -18.84 -1.79 7.80
N ASN A 40 -19.98 -2.24 7.27
CA ASN A 40 -20.03 -3.36 6.34
C ASN A 40 -19.78 -2.86 4.90
N LEU A 41 -18.52 -2.54 4.58
CA LEU A 41 -18.11 -2.01 3.28
C LEU A 41 -18.56 -2.91 2.11
N ASP A 42 -18.70 -4.22 2.35
CA ASP A 42 -19.19 -5.20 1.38
C ASP A 42 -20.66 -4.99 0.98
N GLU A 43 -21.47 -4.30 1.80
CA GLU A 43 -22.86 -3.91 1.45
C GLU A 43 -22.91 -2.63 0.60
N PHE A 44 -21.90 -1.76 0.70
CA PHE A 44 -21.90 -0.45 0.04
C PHE A 44 -21.07 -0.40 -1.24
N PHE A 45 -20.05 -1.24 -1.36
CA PHE A 45 -19.14 -1.24 -2.50
C PHE A 45 -19.12 -2.60 -3.22
N PRO A 46 -19.09 -2.61 -4.56
CA PRO A 46 -18.87 -3.85 -5.30
C PRO A 46 -17.52 -4.47 -4.93
N LYS A 47 -17.47 -5.81 -4.83
CA LYS A 47 -16.30 -6.57 -4.35
C LYS A 47 -14.98 -6.22 -5.06
N GLU A 48 -15.07 -5.84 -6.34
CA GLU A 48 -13.92 -5.47 -7.18
C GLU A 48 -13.27 -4.14 -6.77
N GLU A 49 -14.07 -3.16 -6.32
CA GLU A 49 -13.56 -1.89 -5.79
C GLU A 49 -12.86 -2.12 -4.45
N LEU A 50 -13.44 -2.95 -3.59
CA LEU A 50 -12.83 -3.39 -2.33
C LEU A 50 -11.49 -4.11 -2.53
N MET A 51 -11.37 -4.93 -3.58
CA MET A 51 -10.10 -5.57 -3.95
C MET A 51 -9.06 -4.55 -4.43
N SER A 52 -9.48 -3.58 -5.26
CA SER A 52 -8.61 -2.50 -5.71
C SER A 52 -8.12 -1.62 -4.53
N PHE A 53 -8.98 -1.33 -3.56
CA PHE A 53 -8.59 -0.64 -2.33
C PHE A 53 -7.59 -1.44 -1.50
N LYS A 54 -7.74 -2.77 -1.42
CA LYS A 54 -6.76 -3.64 -0.74
C LYS A 54 -5.41 -3.63 -1.46
N GLN A 55 -5.39 -3.65 -2.79
CA GLN A 55 -4.15 -3.54 -3.58
C GLN A 55 -3.43 -2.22 -3.28
N VAL A 56 -4.14 -1.09 -3.34
CA VAL A 56 -3.59 0.23 -3.00
C VAL A 56 -3.09 0.28 -1.56
N HIS A 57 -3.81 -0.36 -0.63
CA HIS A 57 -3.40 -0.45 0.76
C HIS A 57 -2.04 -1.16 0.94
N TYR A 58 -1.83 -2.33 0.31
CA TYR A 58 -0.53 -3.03 0.39
C TYR A 58 0.60 -2.22 -0.21
N LEU A 59 0.32 -1.53 -1.31
CA LEU A 59 1.26 -0.67 -2.02
C LEU A 59 1.73 0.51 -1.17
N ILE A 60 0.78 1.19 -0.52
CA ILE A 60 1.05 2.27 0.43
C ILE A 60 1.89 1.75 1.60
N LEU A 61 1.60 0.54 2.09
CA LEU A 61 2.39 -0.05 3.18
C LEU A 61 3.85 -0.31 2.77
N ILE A 62 4.05 -0.85 1.57
CA ILE A 62 5.38 -1.07 1.00
C ILE A 62 6.14 0.26 0.88
N LEU A 63 5.47 1.31 0.39
CA LEU A 63 6.05 2.65 0.29
C LEU A 63 6.49 3.16 1.67
N PHE A 64 5.66 3.04 2.70
CA PHE A 64 6.00 3.45 4.05
C PHE A 64 7.18 2.65 4.63
N ILE A 65 7.26 1.34 4.40
CA ILE A 65 8.40 0.53 4.83
C ILE A 65 9.70 1.02 4.16
N TYR A 66 9.65 1.30 2.86
CA TYR A 66 10.81 1.86 2.18
C TYR A 66 11.19 3.25 2.70
N LEU A 67 10.22 4.10 3.03
CA LEU A 67 10.51 5.39 3.69
C LEU A 67 11.23 5.17 5.02
N CYS A 68 10.84 4.18 5.83
CA CYS A 68 11.56 3.82 7.06
C CYS A 68 13.01 3.39 6.78
N ILE A 69 13.24 2.57 5.75
CA ILE A 69 14.59 2.14 5.34
C ILE A 69 15.43 3.34 4.89
N ILE A 70 14.90 4.19 4.01
CA ILE A 70 15.62 5.36 3.49
C ILE A 70 15.90 6.37 4.60
N ASN A 71 14.93 6.62 5.49
CA ASN A 71 15.08 7.49 6.64
C ASN A 71 16.21 7.04 7.58
N PHE A 72 16.41 5.73 7.76
CA PHE A 72 17.54 5.23 8.52
C PHE A 72 18.88 5.68 7.91
N PHE A 73 19.06 5.51 6.60
CA PHE A 73 20.28 5.96 5.92
C PHE A 73 20.41 7.49 6.00
N PHE A 74 19.32 8.23 5.82
CA PHE A 74 19.33 9.69 5.88
C PHE A 74 19.72 10.24 7.25
N ASN A 75 19.08 9.76 8.32
CA ASN A 75 19.35 10.22 9.68
C ASN A 75 20.78 9.87 10.15
N ARG A 76 21.43 8.87 9.53
CA ARG A 76 22.77 8.41 9.90
C ARG A 76 23.88 9.10 9.10
N PHE A 77 23.66 9.33 7.80
CA PHE A 77 24.68 9.88 6.89
C PHE A 77 24.54 11.38 6.65
N PHE A 78 23.39 11.98 6.96
CA PHE A 78 23.12 13.40 6.78
C PHE A 78 22.65 14.04 8.09
N GLU A 79 23.06 15.29 8.34
CA GLU A 79 22.53 16.06 9.47
C GLU A 79 21.09 16.48 9.18
N VAL A 80 20.14 15.81 9.83
CA VAL A 80 18.71 16.07 9.70
C VAL A 80 18.25 16.97 10.85
N SER A 81 17.33 17.90 10.59
CA SER A 81 16.76 18.74 11.65
C SER A 81 16.00 17.90 12.69
N ASN A 82 15.98 18.36 13.94
CA ASN A 82 15.32 17.66 15.05
C ASN A 82 13.81 17.42 14.79
N GLU A 83 13.14 18.33 14.09
CA GLU A 83 11.70 18.19 13.76
C GLU A 83 11.45 17.04 12.77
N LEU A 84 12.25 16.97 11.71
CA LEU A 84 12.17 15.89 10.72
C LEU A 84 12.52 14.54 11.34
N PHE A 85 13.52 14.52 12.23
CA PHE A 85 13.89 13.33 12.96
C PHE A 85 12.74 12.80 13.84
N LEU A 86 11.99 13.70 14.51
CA LEU A 86 10.82 13.34 15.31
C LEU A 86 9.71 12.74 14.44
N ILE A 87 9.37 13.39 13.32
CA ILE A 87 8.33 12.89 12.39
C ILE A 87 8.72 11.52 11.83
N ASN A 88 9.98 11.34 11.42
CA ASN A 88 10.49 10.08 10.91
C ASN A 88 10.40 8.96 11.96
N SER A 89 10.74 9.27 13.21
CA SER A 89 10.64 8.31 14.33
C SER A 89 9.19 7.89 14.60
N LEU A 90 8.24 8.82 14.50
CA LEU A 90 6.81 8.50 14.65
C LEU A 90 6.28 7.61 13.53
N ILE A 91 6.60 7.93 12.28
CA ILE A 91 6.20 7.09 11.12
C ILE A 91 6.74 5.68 11.30
N ASP A 92 8.00 5.56 11.70
CA ASP A 92 8.67 4.28 11.91
C ASP A 92 8.01 3.43 13.01
N ILE A 93 7.61 4.07 14.11
CA ILE A 93 6.86 3.43 15.21
C ILE A 93 5.47 2.97 14.74
N ILE A 94 4.74 3.84 14.03
CA ILE A 94 3.38 3.56 13.55
C ILE A 94 3.40 2.40 12.57
N VAL A 95 4.29 2.43 11.57
CA VAL A 95 4.40 1.39 10.53
C VAL A 95 4.74 0.04 11.16
N SER A 96 5.71 0.01 12.08
CA SER A 96 6.12 -1.23 12.75
C SER A 96 5.01 -1.83 13.60
N THR A 97 4.34 -0.98 14.39
CA THR A 97 3.22 -1.40 15.23
C THR A 97 2.07 -1.92 14.36
N TYR A 98 1.75 -1.21 13.28
CA TYR A 98 0.71 -1.61 12.35
C TYR A 98 1.00 -2.98 11.72
N ILE A 99 2.22 -3.19 11.22
CA ILE A 99 2.62 -4.46 10.60
C ILE A 99 2.49 -5.61 11.59
N VAL A 100 2.94 -5.43 12.83
CA VAL A 100 2.79 -6.47 13.86
C VAL A 100 1.31 -6.74 14.12
N VAL A 101 0.50 -5.73 14.41
CA VAL A 101 -0.94 -5.93 14.73
C VAL A 101 -1.74 -6.51 13.56
N ALA A 102 -1.41 -6.14 12.32
CA ALA A 102 -2.12 -6.59 11.12
C ALA A 102 -1.74 -8.03 10.72
N PHE A 103 -0.46 -8.40 10.84
CA PHE A 103 0.08 -9.65 10.30
C PHE A 103 0.50 -10.67 11.37
N TYR A 104 0.33 -10.37 12.66
CA TYR A 104 0.60 -11.34 13.73
C TYR A 104 -0.42 -12.47 13.75
N ASP A 105 0.06 -13.70 13.53
CA ASP A 105 -0.74 -14.93 13.44
C ASP A 105 -0.40 -15.91 14.59
N CYS A 106 0.29 -15.44 15.63
CA CYS A 106 0.82 -16.25 16.74
C CYS A 106 1.82 -17.36 16.34
N SER A 107 2.20 -17.49 15.07
CA SER A 107 3.18 -18.48 14.60
C SER A 107 4.59 -18.15 15.11
N THR A 108 5.45 -19.17 15.19
CA THR A 108 6.86 -18.99 15.57
C THR A 108 7.57 -18.00 14.64
N ARG A 109 7.28 -18.06 13.34
CA ARG A 109 7.83 -17.15 12.33
C ARG A 109 7.42 -15.71 12.63
N SER A 110 6.13 -15.46 12.89
CA SER A 110 5.62 -14.12 13.17
C SER A 110 6.14 -13.55 14.50
N ARG A 111 6.31 -14.39 15.53
CA ARG A 111 6.96 -13.98 16.79
C ARG A 111 8.39 -13.50 16.55
N ILE A 112 9.19 -14.26 15.81
CA ILE A 112 10.57 -13.89 15.49
C ILE A 112 10.59 -12.58 14.68
N THR A 113 9.76 -12.48 13.64
CA THR A 113 9.66 -11.27 12.82
C THR A 113 9.26 -10.05 13.66
N SER A 114 8.32 -10.19 14.60
CA SER A 114 7.86 -9.07 15.45
C SER A 114 8.95 -8.53 16.37
N ILE A 115 9.87 -9.38 16.85
CA ILE A 115 11.01 -8.96 17.67
C ILE A 115 11.94 -8.10 16.81
N PHE A 116 12.30 -8.57 15.63
CA PHE A 116 13.21 -7.84 14.74
C PHE A 116 12.59 -6.62 14.07
N LEU A 117 11.25 -6.53 14.01
CA LEU A 117 10.56 -5.34 13.50
C LEU A 117 10.54 -4.18 14.49
N MET A 118 10.90 -4.42 15.75
CA MET A 118 10.78 -3.44 16.83
C MET A 118 11.64 -2.19 16.54
N PRO A 119 11.04 -0.98 16.51
CA PRO A 119 11.74 0.26 16.20
C PRO A 119 12.46 0.83 17.43
N LEU A 120 13.41 0.07 17.99
CA LEU A 120 14.09 0.42 19.25
C LEU A 120 14.78 1.79 19.19
N ALA A 121 15.48 2.09 18.09
CA ALA A 121 16.18 3.35 17.91
C ALA A 121 15.22 4.55 17.86
N SER A 122 14.10 4.40 17.16
CA SER A 122 13.08 5.46 17.05
C SER A 122 12.37 5.71 18.38
N ILE A 123 12.04 4.66 19.14
CA ILE A 123 11.43 4.81 20.47
C ILE A 123 12.44 5.39 21.46
N SER A 124 13.69 4.90 21.47
CA SER A 124 14.71 5.41 22.38
C SER A 124 15.01 6.88 22.13
N ALA A 125 15.07 7.28 20.85
CA ALA A 125 15.34 8.67 20.50
C ALA A 125 14.19 9.60 20.90
N LEU A 126 12.93 9.14 20.80
CA LEU A 126 11.77 9.93 21.18
C LEU A 126 11.67 10.13 22.71
N VAL A 127 12.05 9.11 23.50
CA VAL A 127 11.94 9.15 24.97
C VAL A 127 13.17 9.78 25.63
N PHE A 128 14.37 9.49 25.12
CA PHE A 128 15.64 9.86 25.75
C PHE A 128 16.43 10.89 24.96
N GLY A 129 15.91 11.39 23.83
CA GLY A 129 16.57 12.39 22.99
C GLY A 129 17.84 11.91 22.29
N SER A 130 18.18 10.62 22.37
CA SER A 130 19.41 10.05 21.82
C SER A 130 19.20 8.68 21.17
N THR A 131 19.86 8.46 20.04
CA THR A 131 19.85 7.21 19.26
C THR A 131 21.03 6.32 19.64
N LEU A 132 21.13 5.94 20.91
CA LEU A 132 22.20 5.07 21.40
C LEU A 132 22.13 3.62 20.84
N LEU A 133 21.01 3.25 20.21
CA LEU A 133 20.74 1.92 19.64
C LEU A 133 20.73 1.88 18.10
N GLY A 134 21.41 2.81 17.42
CA GLY A 134 21.43 2.84 15.94
C GLY A 134 21.95 1.55 15.26
N TYR A 135 22.64 0.67 15.98
CA TYR A 135 23.08 -0.63 15.45
C TYR A 135 21.95 -1.65 15.28
N TRP A 136 20.86 -1.52 16.06
CA TRP A 136 19.70 -2.41 15.94
C TRP A 136 19.02 -2.27 14.59
N ASP A 137 19.01 -1.06 14.02
CA ASP A 137 18.38 -0.80 12.74
C ASP A 137 19.04 -1.57 11.59
N PHE A 138 20.33 -1.92 11.67
CA PHE A 138 20.99 -2.78 10.68
C PHE A 138 20.41 -4.20 10.64
N ILE A 139 20.00 -4.73 11.80
CA ILE A 139 19.33 -6.04 11.89
C ILE A 139 17.87 -5.93 11.45
N ARG A 140 17.27 -4.77 11.67
CA ARG A 140 15.89 -4.47 11.34
C ARG A 140 15.66 -4.29 9.84
N ILE A 141 16.58 -3.69 9.09
CA ILE A 141 16.44 -3.46 7.64
C ILE A 141 16.20 -4.77 6.85
N PRO A 142 16.96 -5.86 7.04
CA PRO A 142 16.64 -7.15 6.42
C PRO A 142 15.23 -7.64 6.74
N THR A 143 14.75 -7.40 7.96
CA THR A 143 13.40 -7.79 8.38
C THR A 143 12.33 -6.94 7.69
N LEU A 144 12.57 -5.63 7.55
CA LEU A 144 11.70 -4.72 6.80
C LEU A 144 11.64 -5.11 5.31
N LEU A 145 12.78 -5.42 4.69
CA LEU A 145 12.83 -5.93 3.31
C LEU A 145 12.09 -7.26 3.15
N TYR A 146 12.25 -8.16 4.12
CA TYR A 146 11.49 -9.40 4.16
C TYR A 146 9.98 -9.13 4.22
N MET A 147 9.53 -8.14 5.00
CA MET A 147 8.11 -7.75 5.03
C MET A 147 7.64 -7.14 3.71
N VAL A 148 8.48 -6.38 2.99
CA VAL A 148 8.16 -5.92 1.63
C VAL A 148 7.86 -7.11 0.71
N ILE A 149 8.68 -8.17 0.76
CA ILE A 149 8.47 -9.37 -0.04
C ILE A 149 7.14 -10.04 0.34
N VAL A 150 6.82 -10.18 1.63
CA VAL A 150 5.55 -10.78 2.09
C VAL A 150 4.34 -9.97 1.61
N LEU A 151 4.41 -8.65 1.71
CA LEU A 151 3.33 -7.76 1.27
C LEU A 151 3.19 -7.77 -0.26
N TYR A 152 4.30 -7.89 -0.96
CA TYR A 152 4.32 -8.00 -2.41
C TYR A 152 3.64 -9.28 -2.90
N HIS A 153 3.91 -10.43 -2.27
CA HIS A 153 3.21 -11.67 -2.63
C HIS A 153 1.70 -11.55 -2.38
N ARG A 154 1.28 -10.96 -1.25
CA ARG A 154 -0.15 -10.71 -1.01
C ARG A 154 -0.75 -9.76 -2.04
N PHE A 155 -0.01 -8.71 -2.44
CA PHE A 155 -0.43 -7.83 -3.52
C PHE A 155 -0.64 -8.60 -4.83
N LEU A 156 0.27 -9.50 -5.19
CA LEU A 156 0.14 -10.36 -6.38
C LEU A 156 -1.10 -11.25 -6.31
N ASP A 157 -1.31 -11.94 -5.18
CA ASP A 157 -2.46 -12.82 -4.96
C ASP A 157 -3.80 -12.08 -5.19
N TYR A 158 -3.87 -10.79 -4.83
CA TYR A 158 -5.07 -9.95 -5.05
C TYR A 158 -5.16 -9.34 -6.45
N THR A 159 -4.11 -9.41 -7.26
CA THR A 159 -4.04 -8.72 -8.57
C THR A 159 -4.09 -9.68 -9.76
N ASP A 160 -3.69 -10.94 -9.57
CA ASP A 160 -3.79 -12.02 -10.58
C ASP A 160 -5.22 -12.22 -11.10
N GLU A 161 -6.25 -11.88 -10.31
CA GLU A 161 -7.65 -12.01 -10.72
C GLU A 161 -8.11 -10.94 -11.75
N ASN A 162 -7.38 -9.84 -11.96
CA ASN A 162 -7.91 -8.66 -12.67
C ASN A 162 -6.99 -8.02 -13.76
N GLY A 163 -5.81 -8.58 -14.05
CA GLY A 163 -4.98 -8.19 -15.21
C GLY A 163 -4.36 -6.78 -15.17
N LEU A 164 -4.54 -6.03 -14.08
CA LEU A 164 -3.94 -4.69 -13.85
C LEU A 164 -2.54 -4.73 -13.21
N GLU A 165 -2.07 -5.93 -12.86
CA GLU A 165 -0.88 -6.21 -12.06
C GLU A 165 0.38 -5.51 -12.58
N LYS A 166 0.67 -5.69 -13.86
CA LYS A 166 1.90 -5.19 -14.49
C LYS A 166 1.94 -3.68 -14.55
N LEU A 167 0.79 -3.03 -14.77
CA LEU A 167 0.71 -1.58 -14.89
C LEU A 167 0.93 -0.91 -13.52
N ILE A 168 0.30 -1.43 -12.46
CA ILE A 168 0.45 -0.91 -11.10
C ILE A 168 1.89 -1.13 -10.60
N LEU A 169 2.50 -2.28 -10.91
CA LEU A 169 3.89 -2.57 -10.57
C LEU A 169 4.88 -1.63 -11.24
N ILE A 170 4.73 -1.42 -12.56
CA ILE A 170 5.57 -0.49 -13.32
C ILE A 170 5.40 0.93 -12.76
N LEU A 171 4.17 1.33 -12.46
CA LEU A 171 3.87 2.64 -11.89
C LEU A 171 4.62 2.87 -10.58
N VAL A 172 4.54 1.91 -9.67
CA VAL A 172 5.19 1.99 -8.37
C VAL A 172 6.69 1.96 -8.49
N SER A 173 7.23 1.11 -9.37
CA SER A 173 8.67 1.06 -9.63
C SER A 173 9.19 2.40 -10.15
N ILE A 174 8.43 3.07 -11.02
CA ILE A 174 8.81 4.39 -11.55
C ILE A 174 8.74 5.46 -10.47
N ILE A 175 7.63 5.54 -9.72
CA ILE A 175 7.49 6.49 -8.60
C ILE A 175 8.63 6.28 -7.60
N PHE A 176 8.92 5.03 -7.27
CA PHE A 176 9.95 4.67 -6.30
C PHE A 176 11.36 5.01 -6.78
N THR A 177 11.68 4.67 -8.03
CA THR A 177 12.98 5.01 -8.61
C THR A 177 13.16 6.53 -8.67
N CYS A 178 12.12 7.27 -9.04
CA CYS A 178 12.16 8.72 -9.06
C CYS A 178 12.27 9.31 -7.65
N LEU A 179 11.61 8.74 -6.65
CA LEU A 179 11.76 9.15 -5.25
C LEU A 179 13.24 9.04 -4.81
N VAL A 180 13.87 7.89 -5.02
CA VAL A 180 15.28 7.66 -4.66
C VAL A 180 16.20 8.61 -5.41
N LEU A 181 15.98 8.81 -6.72
CA LEU A 181 16.76 9.74 -7.52
C LEU A 181 16.57 11.19 -7.06
N THR A 182 15.35 11.62 -6.73
CA THR A 182 15.09 12.96 -6.19
C THR A 182 15.80 13.15 -4.86
N ILE A 183 15.78 12.14 -3.98
CA ILE A 183 16.51 12.17 -2.71
C ILE A 183 18.02 12.37 -2.94
N LEU A 184 18.62 11.61 -3.87
CA LEU A 184 20.06 11.66 -4.14
C LEU A 184 20.51 12.92 -4.90
N LEU A 185 19.73 13.34 -5.90
CA LEU A 185 20.11 14.42 -6.83
C LEU A 185 19.76 15.80 -6.26
N GLU A 186 18.65 15.91 -5.54
CA GLU A 186 18.22 17.18 -4.93
C GLU A 186 18.69 17.35 -3.49
N ASN A 187 19.33 16.31 -2.92
CA ASN A 187 19.77 16.26 -1.52
C ASN A 187 18.65 16.68 -0.54
N GLN A 188 17.42 16.30 -0.87
CA GLN A 188 16.23 16.61 -0.09
C GLN A 188 15.95 15.47 0.89
N ASN A 189 15.34 15.81 2.03
CA ASN A 189 14.90 14.80 2.97
C ASN A 189 13.79 13.92 2.34
N PRO A 190 13.59 12.67 2.82
CA PRO A 190 12.65 11.75 2.18
C PRO A 190 11.19 12.21 2.16
N ILE A 191 10.76 13.01 3.14
CA ILE A 191 9.40 13.57 3.21
C ILE A 191 9.21 14.65 2.13
N ASN A 192 10.17 15.56 2.00
CA ASN A 192 10.18 16.60 0.97
C ASN A 192 10.30 15.97 -0.41
N SER A 193 11.14 14.96 -0.59
CA SER A 193 11.23 14.21 -1.84
C SER A 193 9.92 13.50 -2.16
N LEU A 194 9.24 12.91 -1.18
CA LEU A 194 7.92 12.33 -1.39
C LEU A 194 6.91 13.39 -1.86
N ALA A 195 6.90 14.57 -1.23
CA ALA A 195 6.07 15.69 -1.64
C ALA A 195 6.42 16.17 -3.07
N MET A 196 7.71 16.26 -3.40
CA MET A 196 8.19 16.67 -4.72
C MET A 196 7.79 15.65 -5.80
N THR A 197 8.07 14.37 -5.57
CA THR A 197 7.71 13.26 -6.45
C THR A 197 6.19 13.16 -6.61
N SER A 198 5.41 13.32 -5.54
CA SER A 198 3.93 13.32 -5.60
C SER A 198 3.38 14.51 -6.38
N ASN A 199 3.93 15.71 -6.19
CA ASN A 199 3.51 16.90 -6.92
C ASN A 199 3.87 16.82 -8.41
N ALA A 200 5.06 16.31 -8.73
CA ALA A 200 5.47 16.05 -10.11
C ALA A 200 4.57 14.99 -10.76
N PHE A 201 4.29 13.88 -10.06
CA PHE A 201 3.44 12.81 -10.57
C PHE A 201 1.98 13.25 -10.82
N THR A 202 1.43 14.09 -9.94
CA THR A 202 0.05 14.61 -10.06
C THR A 202 -0.08 15.88 -10.90
N SER A 203 1.01 16.38 -11.46
CA SER A 203 1.07 17.61 -12.26
C SER A 203 0.58 18.88 -11.52
N ASN A 204 0.68 18.91 -10.19
CA ASN A 204 0.12 20.00 -9.35
C ASN A 204 1.04 21.23 -9.18
N GLY A 205 2.02 21.46 -10.07
CA GLY A 205 2.74 22.74 -10.11
C GLY A 205 4.10 22.72 -10.82
N TYR A 206 4.38 23.79 -11.58
CA TYR A 206 5.67 24.06 -12.23
C TYR A 206 6.80 24.44 -11.24
N ALA A 207 6.48 24.75 -9.99
CA ALA A 207 7.44 25.18 -8.96
C ALA A 207 8.21 24.01 -8.28
N VAL A 208 8.04 22.78 -8.78
CA VAL A 208 8.55 21.55 -8.15
C VAL A 208 9.36 20.70 -9.14
N LEU A 209 9.90 21.33 -10.18
CA LEU A 209 11.03 20.76 -10.92
C LEU A 209 12.26 20.88 -10.01
N GLY A 210 13.05 19.83 -9.92
CA GLY A 210 14.28 19.86 -9.12
C GLY A 210 15.15 21.08 -9.46
N ASN A 211 15.92 21.57 -8.49
CA ASN A 211 16.82 22.69 -8.72
C ASN A 211 18.10 22.25 -9.45
N THR A 212 18.37 20.94 -9.51
CA THR A 212 19.52 20.37 -10.21
C THR A 212 19.13 19.83 -11.58
N PRO A 213 20.04 19.83 -12.58
CA PRO A 213 19.77 19.23 -13.89
C PRO A 213 19.32 17.77 -13.80
N GLY A 214 19.84 17.01 -12.83
CA GLY A 214 19.44 15.63 -12.56
C GLY A 214 18.03 15.51 -11.98
N GLY A 215 17.65 16.38 -11.04
CA GLY A 215 16.30 16.40 -10.50
C GLY A 215 15.25 16.90 -11.50
N ILE A 216 15.60 17.87 -12.36
CA ILE A 216 14.73 18.31 -13.47
C ILE A 216 14.42 17.13 -14.41
N LEU A 217 15.44 16.36 -14.79
CA LEU A 217 15.29 15.20 -15.66
C LEU A 217 14.46 14.10 -15.00
N THR A 218 14.69 13.85 -13.71
CA THR A 218 13.93 12.87 -12.90
C THR A 218 12.46 13.26 -12.79
N SER A 219 12.17 14.51 -12.42
CA SER A 219 10.80 15.02 -12.31
C SER A 219 10.09 15.02 -13.66
N THR A 220 10.80 15.36 -14.75
CA THR A 220 10.25 15.31 -16.11
C THR A 220 9.91 13.88 -16.53
N PHE A 221 10.82 12.93 -16.32
CA PHE A 221 10.59 11.51 -16.59
C PHE A 221 9.41 10.97 -15.79
N LEU A 222 9.28 11.35 -14.51
CA LEU A 222 8.19 10.96 -13.63
C LEU A 222 6.84 11.49 -14.12
N VAL A 223 6.77 12.78 -14.49
CA VAL A 223 5.55 13.40 -15.04
C VAL A 223 5.10 12.66 -16.29
N TRP A 224 6.00 12.45 -17.26
CA TRP A 224 5.67 11.77 -18.51
C TRP A 224 5.27 10.31 -18.31
N SER A 225 5.97 9.60 -17.43
CA SER A 225 5.61 8.23 -17.08
C SER A 225 4.25 8.15 -16.41
N GLY A 226 3.94 9.10 -15.51
CA GLY A 226 2.62 9.22 -14.89
C GLY A 226 1.51 9.50 -15.91
N TYR A 227 1.75 10.38 -16.87
CA TYR A 227 0.80 10.65 -17.96
C TYR A 227 0.56 9.42 -18.85
N ILE A 228 1.63 8.74 -19.28
CA ILE A 228 1.51 7.54 -20.13
C ILE A 228 0.76 6.44 -19.38
N ILE A 229 1.10 6.19 -18.12
CA ILE A 229 0.48 5.13 -17.32
C ILE A 229 -0.96 5.47 -16.95
N SER A 230 -1.25 6.72 -16.58
CA SER A 230 -2.62 7.17 -16.33
C SER A 230 -3.47 7.04 -17.58
N GLY A 231 -2.94 7.42 -18.75
CA GLY A 231 -3.61 7.27 -20.04
C GLY A 231 -3.89 5.81 -20.41
N VAL A 232 -2.87 4.96 -20.35
CA VAL A 232 -3.00 3.51 -20.64
C VAL A 232 -3.93 2.85 -19.63
N GLY A 233 -3.77 3.11 -18.33
CA GLY A 233 -4.60 2.55 -17.27
C GLY A 233 -6.06 2.95 -17.39
N THR A 234 -6.35 4.23 -17.66
CA THR A 234 -7.71 4.71 -17.89
C THR A 234 -8.32 4.11 -19.15
N ALA A 235 -7.55 3.98 -20.23
CA ALA A 235 -8.02 3.34 -21.47
C ALA A 235 -8.29 1.84 -21.28
N THR A 236 -7.43 1.11 -20.57
CA THR A 236 -7.64 -0.29 -20.24
C THR A 236 -8.85 -0.48 -19.33
N LEU A 237 -9.02 0.38 -18.32
CA LEU A 237 -10.19 0.34 -17.43
C LEU A 237 -11.48 0.66 -18.18
N ALA A 238 -11.48 1.69 -19.04
CA ALA A 238 -12.61 2.02 -19.89
C ALA A 238 -12.96 0.88 -20.86
N ALA A 239 -11.96 0.27 -21.50
CA ALA A 239 -12.16 -0.89 -22.36
C ALA A 239 -12.74 -2.08 -21.59
N ALA A 240 -12.26 -2.35 -20.36
CA ALA A 240 -12.78 -3.41 -19.51
C ALA A 240 -14.24 -3.15 -19.10
N ILE A 241 -14.58 -1.92 -18.70
CA ILE A 241 -15.95 -1.51 -18.36
C ILE A 241 -16.87 -1.67 -19.57
N VAL A 242 -16.46 -1.16 -20.75
CA VAL A 242 -17.23 -1.27 -21.99
C VAL A 242 -17.42 -2.74 -22.39
N HIS A 243 -16.36 -3.54 -22.37
CA HIS A 243 -16.43 -4.97 -22.69
C HIS A 243 -17.39 -5.70 -21.74
N ARG A 244 -17.34 -5.42 -20.44
CA ARG A 244 -18.20 -6.04 -19.43
C ARG A 244 -19.67 -5.62 -19.55
N ASN A 245 -19.92 -4.34 -19.79
CA ASN A 245 -21.29 -3.86 -20.01
C ASN A 245 -21.87 -4.41 -21.31
N SER A 246 -21.05 -4.53 -22.36
CA SER A 246 -21.43 -5.15 -23.62
C SER A 246 -21.72 -6.64 -23.44
N LYS A 247 -20.89 -7.37 -22.69
CA LYS A 247 -21.12 -8.79 -22.38
C LYS A 247 -22.42 -9.02 -21.62
N LYS A 248 -22.69 -8.24 -20.56
CA LYS A 248 -23.96 -8.29 -19.82
C LYS A 248 -25.17 -7.96 -20.71
N LYS A 249 -25.02 -7.01 -21.64
CA LYS A 249 -26.08 -6.68 -22.60
C LYS A 249 -26.30 -7.81 -23.62
N PHE A 250 -25.22 -8.43 -24.09
CA PHE A 250 -25.29 -9.59 -24.99
C PHE A 250 -25.95 -10.79 -24.30
N GLU A 251 -25.54 -11.16 -23.10
CA GLU A 251 -26.15 -12.24 -22.32
C GLU A 251 -27.65 -11.98 -22.07
N LYS A 252 -28.04 -10.74 -21.80
CA LYS A 252 -29.45 -10.34 -21.70
C LYS A 252 -30.21 -10.42 -23.02
N LEU A 253 -29.53 -10.18 -24.15
CA LEU A 253 -30.14 -10.26 -25.48
C LEU A 253 -30.33 -11.72 -25.87
N GLU A 254 -29.32 -12.54 -25.64
CA GLU A 254 -29.30 -13.98 -25.88
C GLU A 254 -30.39 -14.68 -25.06
N ALA A 255 -30.50 -14.37 -23.77
CA ALA A 255 -31.58 -14.87 -22.92
C ALA A 255 -32.99 -14.44 -23.38
N LYS A 256 -33.12 -13.30 -24.08
CA LYS A 256 -34.40 -12.88 -24.67
C LYS A 256 -34.69 -13.61 -25.98
N ILE A 257 -33.66 -13.88 -26.79
CA ILE A 257 -33.77 -14.65 -28.03
C ILE A 257 -34.17 -16.09 -27.71
N ASP A 258 -33.51 -16.73 -26.75
CA ASP A 258 -33.85 -18.10 -26.31
C ASP A 258 -35.29 -18.22 -25.80
N ASN A 259 -35.77 -17.18 -25.10
CA ASN A 259 -37.14 -17.14 -24.59
C ASN A 259 -38.16 -16.95 -25.73
N LEU A 260 -37.85 -16.10 -26.71
CA LEU A 260 -38.67 -15.92 -27.91
C LEU A 260 -38.74 -17.19 -28.75
N GLU A 261 -37.62 -17.89 -28.95
CA GLU A 261 -37.59 -19.18 -29.64
C GLU A 261 -38.47 -20.20 -28.92
N ARG A 262 -38.33 -20.32 -27.60
CA ARG A 262 -39.20 -21.19 -26.79
C ARG A 262 -40.69 -20.90 -26.96
N ILE A 263 -41.08 -19.63 -26.95
CA ILE A 263 -42.48 -19.22 -27.12
C ILE A 263 -42.98 -19.57 -28.53
N ILE A 264 -42.15 -19.38 -29.56
CA ILE A 264 -42.50 -19.73 -30.95
C ILE A 264 -42.68 -21.24 -31.10
N THR A 265 -41.79 -22.05 -30.52
CA THR A 265 -41.92 -23.51 -30.57
C THR A 265 -43.18 -23.98 -29.86
N GLN A 266 -43.48 -23.45 -28.67
CA GLN A 266 -44.73 -23.77 -27.94
C GLN A 266 -45.98 -23.40 -28.74
N GLN A 267 -46.00 -22.25 -29.40
CA GLN A 267 -47.12 -21.84 -30.25
C GLN A 267 -47.27 -22.69 -31.53
N GLN A 268 -46.18 -23.24 -32.06
CA GLN A 268 -46.24 -24.16 -33.19
C GLN A 268 -46.79 -25.53 -32.76
N ASP A 269 -46.37 -26.02 -31.60
CA ASP A 269 -46.86 -27.29 -31.04
C ASP A 269 -48.37 -27.19 -30.72
N GLU A 270 -48.81 -26.10 -30.06
CA GLU A 270 -50.24 -25.86 -29.76
C GLU A 270 -51.12 -25.70 -31.01
N ASN A 271 -50.58 -25.12 -32.10
CA ASN A 271 -51.31 -24.99 -33.36
C ASN A 271 -51.33 -26.31 -34.17
N THR A 272 -50.38 -27.20 -33.93
CA THR A 272 -50.36 -28.53 -34.57
C THR A 272 -51.38 -29.43 -33.88
N GLU A 273 -51.42 -29.42 -32.54
CA GLU A 273 -52.44 -30.16 -31.77
C GLU A 273 -53.87 -29.70 -32.07
N ARG A 274 -54.09 -28.40 -32.34
CA ARG A 274 -55.40 -27.86 -32.75
C ARG A 274 -55.85 -28.21 -34.16
N ASN A 275 -54.93 -28.58 -35.04
CA ASN A 275 -55.28 -28.99 -36.41
C ASN A 275 -55.51 -30.51 -36.51
N ASP A 276 -55.14 -31.26 -35.47
CA ASP A 276 -55.33 -32.71 -35.35
C ASP A 276 -56.60 -33.10 -34.55
N GLU A 277 -57.33 -32.11 -33.97
CA GLU A 277 -58.68 -32.25 -33.40
C GLU A 277 -59.79 -31.92 -34.43
#